data_AF-W4KEB8-F1
#
_entry.id   AF-W4KEB8-F1
#
_cell.length_a   1.000
_cell.length_b   1.000
_cell.length_c   1.000
_cell.angle_alpha   90.00
_cell.angle_beta   90.00
_cell.angle_gamma   90.00
#
_symmetry.space_group_name_H-M   'P 1'
#
loop_
_entity.id
_entity.type
_entity.pdbx_description
1 polymer ?
#
loop_
_entity_poly.entity_id
_entity_poly.type
_entity_poly.pdbx_seq_one_letter_code
_entity_poly.pdbx_strand_id
1 'polypeptide(L)'
;MSNENLLDRLNDDVVVLILSVITVPDIIACRETCRRLNVFSRLRLVWQRAYVNHVLGPNLPHVYLESHLASLSEQHLEYLTLRALRWEKIWAPVPASPAHHFTFQTPQSNAISDVSFIPGHGDRCLAVVTQGIWAAVSIWDIGEEALGPARRISEWTPPKGATVHAFVVNLEPDAEATIAVSVRPTEGPAYIELLSLHTSTDARESSATLTSVCTIDTIWIPAMLRGDWIAFGDNDTKTTLMDWKTRSNATLESSTDSTKPSQSNKLHQVIVEHDNNIVIVVRAHVIDFFTLPALHPPTGAEEHSPHKPIVVRSVGWVDAISVTRQTYRTDID
;
A
#
# COMPACT_ATOMS: atom_id res chain seq x y z
N MET A 1 46.73 8.61 34.03
CA MET A 1 45.27 8.78 34.23
C MET A 1 44.59 7.78 33.32
N SER A 2 43.92 6.77 33.87
CA SER A 2 43.08 5.86 33.08
C SER A 2 42.00 6.70 32.41
N ASN A 3 41.88 6.60 31.08
CA ASN A 3 40.74 7.14 30.34
C ASN A 3 39.51 6.33 30.74
N GLU A 4 38.92 6.67 31.89
CA GLU A 4 37.59 6.17 32.25
C GLU A 4 36.61 6.67 31.21
N ASN A 5 35.88 5.74 30.59
CA ASN A 5 34.90 6.05 29.58
C ASN A 5 33.73 6.78 30.26
N LEU A 6 33.57 8.07 29.96
CA LEU A 6 32.53 8.93 30.52
C LEU A 6 31.13 8.33 30.37
N LEU A 7 30.90 7.59 29.28
CA LEU A 7 29.62 6.95 28.97
C LEU A 7 29.25 5.87 29.99
N ASP A 8 30.24 5.21 30.60
CA ASP A 8 30.01 4.18 31.62
C ASP A 8 29.48 4.75 32.94
N ARG A 9 29.62 6.06 33.17
CA ARG A 9 29.13 6.75 34.37
C ARG A 9 27.74 7.38 34.22
N LEU A 10 27.23 7.49 32.99
CA LEU A 10 25.91 8.05 32.73
C LEU A 10 24.83 7.04 33.15
N ASN A 11 23.68 7.53 33.61
CA ASN A 11 22.50 6.68 33.83
C ASN A 11 21.94 6.18 32.49
N ASP A 12 21.33 4.99 32.49
CA ASP A 12 20.77 4.36 31.29
C ASP A 12 19.77 5.29 30.57
N ASP A 13 18.91 5.98 31.32
CA ASP A 13 17.95 6.94 30.76
C ASP A 13 18.62 8.09 29.99
N VAL A 14 19.77 8.57 30.48
CA VAL A 14 20.55 9.63 29.83
C VAL A 14 21.18 9.10 28.55
N VAL A 15 21.68 7.86 28.56
CA VAL A 15 22.22 7.20 27.37
C VAL A 15 21.13 7.03 26.30
N VAL A 16 19.93 6.59 26.69
CA VAL A 16 18.80 6.46 25.76
C VAL A 16 18.36 7.82 25.21
N LEU A 17 18.36 8.86 26.05
CA LEU A 17 18.06 10.22 25.61
C LEU A 17 19.07 10.73 24.58
N ILE A 18 20.37 10.50 24.82
CA ILE A 18 21.44 10.85 23.86
C ILE A 18 21.25 10.10 22.55
N LEU A 19 21.04 8.78 22.60
CA LEU A 19 20.82 7.96 21.41
C LEU A 19 19.56 8.38 20.63
N SER A 20 18.56 8.97 21.29
CA SER A 20 17.32 9.43 20.66
C SER A 20 17.45 10.76 19.89
N VAL A 21 18.54 11.50 20.08
CA VAL A 21 18.75 12.83 19.45
C VAL A 21 19.89 12.86 18.44
N ILE A 22 20.77 11.86 18.43
CA ILE A 22 21.88 11.78 17.47
C ILE A 22 21.41 11.30 16.08
N THR A 23 22.31 11.32 15.10
CA THR A 23 22.02 10.87 13.74
C THR A 23 21.94 9.34 13.65
N VAL A 24 21.21 8.82 12.67
CA VAL A 24 21.10 7.37 12.46
C VAL A 24 22.45 6.69 12.23
N PRO A 25 23.40 7.23 11.44
CA PRO A 25 24.75 6.70 11.36
C PRO A 25 25.46 6.60 12.71
N ASP A 26 25.31 7.59 13.58
CA ASP A 26 25.93 7.59 14.91
C ASP A 26 25.30 6.54 15.83
N ILE A 27 23.98 6.33 15.76
CA ILE A 27 23.28 5.24 16.48
C ILE A 27 23.87 3.89 16.09
N ILE A 28 24.10 3.66 14.79
CA ILE A 28 24.71 2.42 14.28
C ILE A 28 26.16 2.31 14.75
N ALA A 29 26.96 3.38 14.68
CA ALA A 29 28.34 3.37 15.15
C ALA A 29 28.45 3.06 16.66
N CYS A 30 27.55 3.59 17.49
CA CYS A 30 27.49 3.28 18.92
C CYS A 30 27.30 1.78 19.22
N ARG A 31 26.75 0.97 18.30
CA ARG A 31 26.61 -0.48 18.50
C ARG A 31 27.93 -1.21 18.55
N GLU A 32 28.92 -0.67 17.86
CA GLU A 32 30.23 -1.29 17.67
C GLU A 32 31.21 -0.91 18.79
N THR A 33 30.86 0.06 19.63
CA THR A 33 31.77 0.57 20.67
C THR A 33 31.78 -0.29 21.93
N CYS A 34 30.62 -0.67 22.48
CA CYS A 34 30.53 -1.50 23.67
C CYS A 34 29.19 -2.25 23.80
N ARG A 35 29.14 -3.30 24.63
CA ARG A 35 27.94 -4.13 24.84
C ARG A 35 26.73 -3.32 25.34
N ARG A 36 26.96 -2.34 26.24
CA ARG A 36 25.89 -1.52 26.81
C ARG A 36 25.21 -0.67 25.74
N LEU A 37 26.00 0.00 24.89
CA LEU A 37 25.48 0.79 23.78
C LEU A 37 24.86 -0.09 22.67
N ASN A 38 25.38 -1.29 22.46
CA ASN A 38 24.76 -2.27 21.56
C ASN A 38 23.31 -2.60 21.98
N VAL A 39 23.06 -2.78 23.27
CA VAL A 39 21.71 -3.02 23.80
C VAL A 39 20.83 -1.78 23.66
N PHE A 40 21.30 -0.60 24.09
CA PHE A 40 20.46 0.60 24.09
C PHE A 40 20.12 1.15 22.71
N SER A 41 21.05 1.08 21.75
CA SER A 41 20.80 1.48 20.36
C SER A 41 19.85 0.55 19.60
N ARG A 42 19.42 -0.57 20.20
CA ARG A 42 18.39 -1.47 19.67
C ARG A 42 17.03 -1.26 20.33
N LEU A 43 16.93 -0.38 21.33
CA LEU A 43 15.65 -0.11 21.96
C LEU A 43 14.66 0.50 20.97
N ARG A 44 13.42 0.03 21.03
CA ARG A 44 12.30 0.53 20.24
C ARG A 44 12.17 2.06 20.30
N LEU A 45 12.29 2.64 21.50
CA LEU A 45 12.16 4.09 21.69
C LEU A 45 13.17 4.89 20.88
N VAL A 46 14.42 4.40 20.78
CA VAL A 46 15.49 5.05 20.00
C VAL A 46 15.12 5.07 18.52
N TRP A 47 14.66 3.93 17.98
CA TRP A 47 14.27 3.85 16.56
C TRP A 47 12.96 4.55 16.25
N GLN A 48 12.01 4.57 17.17
CA GLN A 48 10.80 5.37 17.03
C GLN A 48 11.14 6.86 16.95
N ARG A 49 12.03 7.36 17.82
CA ARG A 49 12.51 8.75 17.79
C ARG A 49 13.32 9.04 16.53
N ALA A 50 14.20 8.13 16.12
CA ALA A 50 14.97 8.27 14.90
C ALA A 50 14.05 8.34 13.66
N TYR A 51 13.03 7.49 13.59
CA TYR A 51 12.04 7.51 12.51
C TYR A 51 11.26 8.83 12.48
N VAL A 52 10.73 9.27 13.63
CA VAL A 52 10.00 10.54 13.71
C VAL A 52 10.89 11.72 13.30
N ASN A 53 12.12 11.80 13.82
CA ASN A 53 12.98 12.95 13.62
C ASN A 53 13.63 12.98 12.22
N HIS A 54 14.04 11.83 11.69
CA HIS A 54 14.85 11.74 10.46
C HIS A 54 14.07 11.25 9.24
N VAL A 55 12.88 10.66 9.42
CA VAL A 55 12.01 10.24 8.30
C VAL A 55 10.78 11.12 8.21
N LEU A 56 9.99 11.19 9.28
CA LEU A 56 8.75 11.98 9.25
C LEU A 56 9.03 13.48 9.26
N GLY A 57 9.97 13.94 10.08
CA GLY A 57 10.36 15.35 10.18
C GLY A 57 10.74 15.98 8.83
N PRO A 58 11.63 15.36 8.04
CA PRO A 58 11.99 15.83 6.70
C PRO A 58 10.97 15.49 5.61
N ASN A 59 9.85 14.82 5.95
CA ASN A 59 8.86 14.29 5.00
C ASN A 59 9.45 13.32 3.97
N LEU A 60 10.34 12.42 4.41
CA LEU A 60 10.86 11.38 3.53
C LEU A 60 9.74 10.39 3.16
N PRO A 61 9.79 9.77 1.97
CA PRO A 61 8.80 8.77 1.56
C PRO A 61 8.75 7.62 2.56
N HIS A 62 7.55 7.30 3.05
CA HIS A 62 7.31 6.25 4.03
C HIS A 62 6.06 5.44 3.70
N VAL A 63 6.02 4.20 4.19
CA VAL A 63 4.99 3.21 3.86
C VAL A 63 3.86 3.13 4.90
N TYR A 64 4.11 3.54 6.14
CA TYR A 64 3.18 3.32 7.26
C TYR A 64 2.71 4.62 7.90
N LEU A 65 1.43 4.67 8.27
CA LEU A 65 0.86 5.78 9.05
C LEU A 65 1.42 5.80 10.48
N GLU A 66 1.44 6.99 11.07
CA GLU A 66 1.85 7.22 12.47
C GLU A 66 1.12 6.32 13.47
N SER A 67 -0.16 6.03 13.21
CA SER A 67 -1.00 5.17 14.05
C SER A 67 -0.47 3.73 14.18
N HIS A 68 0.33 3.25 13.22
CA HIS A 68 0.96 1.93 13.27
C HIS A 68 2.35 1.94 13.90
N LEU A 69 2.99 3.11 14.11
CA LEU A 69 4.34 3.16 14.68
C LEU A 69 4.41 2.55 16.09
N ALA A 70 3.29 2.55 16.82
CA ALA A 70 3.16 1.94 18.14
C ALA A 70 3.04 0.41 18.11
N SER A 71 2.72 -0.21 16.97
CA SER A 71 2.66 -1.67 16.82
C SER A 71 3.93 -2.28 16.23
N LEU A 72 4.71 -1.52 15.45
CA LEU A 72 5.90 -2.03 14.75
C LEU A 72 7.02 -2.53 15.69
N SER A 73 7.68 -3.65 15.41
CA SER A 73 8.85 -4.08 16.20
C SER A 73 10.02 -3.11 16.06
N GLU A 74 10.97 -3.16 17.00
CA GLU A 74 12.21 -2.36 16.93
C GLU A 74 13.02 -2.62 15.66
N GLN A 75 13.04 -3.88 15.18
CA GLN A 75 13.73 -4.25 13.94
C GLN A 75 13.04 -3.64 12.71
N HIS A 76 11.71 -3.60 12.71
CA HIS A 76 10.96 -3.02 11.61
C HIS A 76 11.10 -1.49 11.57
N LEU A 77 11.05 -0.83 12.73
CA LEU A 77 11.32 0.61 12.83
C LEU A 77 12.72 0.97 12.32
N GLU A 78 13.73 0.18 12.71
CA GLU A 78 15.09 0.32 12.22
C GLU A 78 15.17 0.18 10.69
N TYR A 79 14.62 -0.92 10.15
CA TYR A 79 14.58 -1.19 8.72
C TYR A 79 13.94 -0.03 7.94
N LEU A 80 12.77 0.45 8.38
CA LEU A 80 12.06 1.55 7.73
C LEU A 80 12.84 2.87 7.80
N THR A 81 13.48 3.14 8.95
CA THR A 81 14.32 4.34 9.13
C THR A 81 15.49 4.34 8.13
N LEU A 82 16.24 3.23 8.11
CA LEU A 82 17.40 3.08 7.23
C LEU A 82 17.00 3.10 5.75
N ARG A 83 15.88 2.46 5.40
CA ARG A 83 15.35 2.45 4.04
C ARG A 83 15.01 3.86 3.54
N ALA A 84 14.28 4.65 4.34
CA ALA A 84 13.91 6.00 3.96
C ALA A 84 15.14 6.91 3.73
N LEU A 85 16.14 6.84 4.62
CA LEU A 85 17.40 7.56 4.47
C LEU A 85 18.20 7.09 3.24
N ARG A 86 18.21 5.77 2.98
CA ARG A 86 18.83 5.21 1.76
C ARG A 86 18.13 5.75 0.52
N TRP A 87 16.79 5.86 0.53
CA TRP A 87 16.02 6.42 -0.59
C TRP A 87 16.32 7.89 -0.82
N GLU A 88 16.34 8.70 0.23
CA GLU A 88 16.74 10.10 0.11
C GLU A 88 18.12 10.21 -0.56
N LYS A 89 19.11 9.46 -0.08
CA LYS A 89 20.46 9.45 -0.65
C LYS A 89 20.51 8.96 -2.10
N ILE A 90 19.66 8.01 -2.48
CA ILE A 90 19.62 7.48 -3.85
C ILE A 90 18.95 8.48 -4.80
N TRP A 91 17.87 9.12 -4.37
CA TRP A 91 17.00 9.94 -5.22
C TRP A 91 17.26 11.45 -5.13
N ALA A 92 18.11 11.91 -4.21
CA ALA A 92 18.49 13.31 -4.06
C ALA A 92 20.03 13.50 -4.10
N PRO A 93 20.60 13.95 -5.25
CA PRO A 93 19.92 14.23 -6.53
C PRO A 93 19.46 12.94 -7.22
N VAL A 94 18.46 13.06 -8.11
CA VAL A 94 17.98 11.91 -8.91
C VAL A 94 19.16 11.35 -9.70
N PRO A 95 19.46 10.04 -9.58
CA PRO A 95 20.65 9.48 -10.17
C PRO A 95 20.46 9.41 -11.69
N ALA A 96 21.53 9.65 -12.45
CA ALA A 96 21.48 9.59 -13.91
C ALA A 96 21.13 8.19 -14.44
N SER A 97 21.40 7.15 -13.65
CA SER A 97 21.08 5.75 -13.95
C SER A 97 20.75 4.98 -12.67
N PRO A 98 19.89 3.96 -12.74
CA PRO A 98 19.61 3.11 -11.58
C PRO A 98 20.89 2.39 -11.13
N ALA A 99 21.09 2.28 -9.82
CA ALA A 99 22.25 1.57 -9.24
C ALA A 99 22.28 0.09 -9.62
N HIS A 100 21.08 -0.50 -9.77
CA HIS A 100 20.89 -1.87 -10.22
C HIS A 100 19.70 -1.90 -11.17
N HIS A 101 19.83 -2.68 -12.25
CA HIS A 101 18.73 -3.01 -13.13
C HIS A 101 18.86 -4.47 -13.51
N PHE A 102 17.73 -5.15 -13.62
CA PHE A 102 17.68 -6.48 -14.20
C PHE A 102 16.39 -6.61 -14.99
N THR A 103 16.40 -7.52 -15.96
CA THR A 103 15.26 -7.81 -16.80
C THR A 103 14.88 -9.26 -16.64
N PHE A 104 13.59 -9.55 -16.56
CA PHE A 104 13.08 -10.90 -16.59
C PHE A 104 11.98 -11.01 -17.65
N GLN A 105 11.81 -12.21 -18.18
CA GLN A 105 10.83 -12.46 -19.22
C GLN A 105 9.53 -12.96 -18.60
N THR A 106 8.44 -12.23 -18.83
CA THR A 106 7.09 -12.76 -18.66
C THR A 106 6.79 -13.77 -19.79
N PRO A 107 5.82 -14.69 -19.61
CA PRO A 107 5.41 -15.59 -20.69
C PRO A 107 5.14 -14.83 -22.00
N GLN A 108 5.67 -15.35 -23.11
CA GLN A 108 5.62 -14.69 -24.42
C GLN A 108 4.16 -14.53 -24.87
N SER A 109 3.86 -13.43 -25.59
CA SER A 109 2.58 -13.09 -26.27
C SER A 109 1.51 -12.31 -25.49
N ASN A 110 1.70 -12.00 -24.22
CA ASN A 110 0.73 -11.20 -23.46
C ASN A 110 1.24 -9.77 -23.22
N ALA A 111 0.39 -8.77 -23.46
CA ALA A 111 0.61 -7.40 -23.02
C ALA A 111 0.54 -7.33 -21.49
N ILE A 112 1.42 -6.57 -20.85
CA ILE A 112 1.32 -6.32 -19.42
C ILE A 112 0.39 -5.13 -19.23
N SER A 113 -0.71 -5.31 -18.49
CA SER A 113 -1.64 -4.21 -18.20
C SER A 113 -1.28 -3.50 -16.91
N ASP A 114 -0.86 -4.26 -15.90
CA ASP A 114 -0.63 -3.73 -14.56
C ASP A 114 0.54 -4.43 -13.86
N VAL A 115 1.25 -3.66 -13.04
CA VAL A 115 2.38 -4.11 -12.23
C VAL A 115 2.29 -3.42 -10.88
N SER A 116 2.34 -4.18 -9.78
CA SER A 116 2.35 -3.62 -8.43
C SER A 116 3.19 -4.45 -7.48
N PHE A 117 3.84 -3.80 -6.54
CA PHE A 117 4.41 -4.48 -5.38
C PHE A 117 3.30 -4.97 -4.45
N ILE A 118 3.56 -6.08 -3.77
CA ILE A 118 2.65 -6.63 -2.75
C ILE A 118 3.21 -6.25 -1.36
N PRO A 119 2.48 -5.44 -0.58
CA PRO A 119 2.88 -5.11 0.78
C PRO A 119 3.05 -6.35 1.66
N GLY A 120 3.90 -6.25 2.69
CA GLY A 120 4.12 -7.34 3.66
C GLY A 120 5.16 -8.38 3.29
N HIS A 121 5.65 -8.38 2.05
CA HIS A 121 6.66 -9.34 1.60
C HIS A 121 8.05 -8.72 1.43
N GLY A 122 8.41 -7.72 2.24
CA GLY A 122 9.75 -7.09 2.17
C GLY A 122 10.10 -6.51 0.79
N ASP A 123 9.08 -6.02 0.07
CA ASP A 123 9.17 -5.49 -1.30
C ASP A 123 9.75 -6.47 -2.34
N ARG A 124 9.76 -7.77 -2.02
CA ARG A 124 10.26 -8.82 -2.91
C ARG A 124 9.19 -9.37 -3.84
N CYS A 125 7.92 -9.19 -3.53
CA CYS A 125 6.83 -9.77 -4.31
C CYS A 125 6.24 -8.71 -5.23
N LEU A 126 6.20 -9.04 -6.52
CA LEU A 126 5.61 -8.24 -7.58
C LEU A 126 4.43 -9.00 -8.19
N ALA A 127 3.26 -8.38 -8.19
CA ALA A 127 2.11 -8.84 -8.94
C ALA A 127 2.15 -8.24 -10.36
N VAL A 128 1.98 -9.09 -11.35
CA VAL A 128 2.00 -8.72 -12.78
C VAL A 128 0.74 -9.27 -13.43
N VAL A 129 -0.07 -8.37 -14.00
CA VAL A 129 -1.27 -8.71 -14.77
C VAL A 129 -0.92 -8.75 -16.24
N THR A 130 -1.17 -9.89 -16.86
CA THR A 130 -0.96 -10.09 -18.29
C THR A 130 -2.30 -10.24 -19.00
N GLN A 131 -2.44 -9.55 -20.14
CA GLN A 131 -3.60 -9.60 -21.04
C GLN A 131 -3.16 -10.25 -22.36
N GLY A 132 -3.93 -11.20 -22.85
CA GLY A 132 -3.65 -11.91 -24.09
C GLY A 132 -4.76 -12.89 -24.42
N ILE A 133 -4.42 -14.04 -25.01
CA ILE A 133 -5.39 -15.13 -25.22
C ILE A 133 -5.95 -15.59 -23.86
N TRP A 134 -5.08 -15.63 -22.85
CA TRP A 134 -5.43 -15.93 -21.47
C TRP A 134 -4.96 -14.77 -20.60
N ALA A 135 -5.90 -14.11 -19.92
CA ALA A 135 -5.53 -13.19 -18.85
C ALA A 135 -4.96 -13.98 -17.67
N ALA A 136 -3.98 -13.43 -16.97
CA ALA A 136 -3.40 -14.07 -15.79
C ALA A 136 -2.84 -13.02 -14.83
N VAL A 137 -2.97 -13.30 -13.53
CA VAL A 137 -2.29 -12.58 -12.45
C VAL A 137 -1.15 -13.47 -11.97
N SER A 138 0.08 -13.02 -12.16
CA SER A 138 1.27 -13.77 -11.76
C SER A 138 2.03 -13.05 -10.66
N ILE A 139 2.54 -13.81 -9.68
CA ILE A 139 3.32 -13.29 -8.57
C ILE A 139 4.78 -13.69 -8.79
N TRP A 140 5.66 -12.70 -8.69
CA TRP A 140 7.09 -12.84 -8.92
C TRP A 140 7.85 -12.48 -7.64
N ASP A 141 8.71 -13.38 -7.19
CA ASP A 141 9.74 -13.06 -6.19
C ASP A 141 10.93 -12.46 -6.93
N ILE A 142 11.22 -11.19 -6.71
CA ILE A 142 12.33 -10.44 -7.31
C ILE A 142 13.61 -10.48 -6.45
N GLY A 143 13.65 -11.35 -5.43
CA GLY A 143 14.78 -11.51 -4.54
C GLY A 143 14.84 -10.45 -3.45
N GLU A 144 15.75 -10.65 -2.50
CA GLU A 144 16.04 -9.66 -1.47
C GLU A 144 16.58 -8.38 -2.11
N GLU A 145 16.12 -7.23 -1.60
CA GLU A 145 16.48 -5.90 -2.11
C GLU A 145 16.19 -5.68 -3.61
N ALA A 146 15.31 -6.49 -4.23
CA ALA A 146 14.99 -6.37 -5.66
C ALA A 146 16.21 -6.53 -6.59
N LEU A 147 17.17 -7.38 -6.20
CA LEU A 147 18.39 -7.64 -6.97
C LEU A 147 18.25 -8.80 -7.98
N GLY A 148 17.12 -9.51 -7.97
CA GLY A 148 16.85 -10.63 -8.86
C GLY A 148 17.62 -11.91 -8.51
N PRO A 149 17.51 -12.95 -9.36
CA PRO A 149 16.64 -13.01 -10.53
C PRO A 149 15.16 -13.08 -10.13
N ALA A 150 14.28 -12.49 -10.93
CA ALA A 150 12.84 -12.65 -10.70
C ALA A 150 12.40 -14.07 -11.05
N ARG A 151 11.67 -14.69 -10.11
CA ARG A 151 11.09 -16.02 -10.27
C ARG A 151 9.59 -15.94 -10.05
N ARG A 152 8.81 -16.46 -11.01
CA ARG A 152 7.37 -16.62 -10.84
C ARG A 152 7.10 -17.68 -9.77
N ILE A 153 6.46 -17.29 -8.68
CA ILE A 153 6.15 -18.15 -7.53
C ILE A 153 4.68 -18.56 -7.46
N SER A 154 3.79 -17.81 -8.13
CA SER A 154 2.36 -18.12 -8.20
C SER A 154 1.74 -17.58 -9.49
N GLU A 155 0.62 -18.18 -9.90
CA GLU A 155 -0.18 -17.74 -11.03
C GLU A 155 -1.65 -18.07 -10.76
N TRP A 156 -2.52 -17.09 -11.02
CA TRP A 156 -3.96 -17.25 -11.02
C TRP A 156 -4.50 -16.86 -12.39
N THR A 157 -5.38 -17.69 -12.93
CA THR A 157 -6.05 -17.47 -14.20
C THR A 157 -7.57 -17.43 -14.00
N PRO A 158 -8.28 -16.43 -14.54
CA PRO A 158 -9.73 -16.41 -14.51
C PRO A 158 -10.29 -17.52 -15.43
N PRO A 159 -11.62 -17.77 -15.40
CA PRO A 159 -12.26 -18.73 -16.30
C PRO A 159 -11.89 -18.50 -17.77
N LYS A 160 -11.86 -19.59 -18.54
CA LYS A 160 -11.45 -19.58 -19.95
C LYS A 160 -12.22 -18.53 -20.75
N GLY A 161 -11.50 -17.60 -21.39
CA GLY A 161 -12.07 -16.53 -22.21
C GLY A 161 -12.40 -15.23 -21.45
N ALA A 162 -12.31 -15.25 -20.12
CA ALA A 162 -12.48 -14.04 -19.32
C ALA A 162 -11.31 -13.07 -19.48
N THR A 163 -11.61 -11.78 -19.34
CA THR A 163 -10.64 -10.68 -19.36
C THR A 163 -10.53 -10.04 -17.98
N VAL A 164 -9.34 -9.51 -17.67
CA VAL A 164 -9.09 -8.73 -16.45
C VAL A 164 -9.11 -7.25 -16.80
N HIS A 165 -10.00 -6.49 -16.17
CA HIS A 165 -10.21 -5.07 -16.48
C HIS A 165 -9.53 -4.11 -15.50
N ALA A 166 -9.37 -4.51 -14.26
CA ALA A 166 -8.80 -3.68 -13.22
C ALA A 166 -8.21 -4.56 -12.10
N PHE A 167 -7.22 -4.01 -11.41
CA PHE A 167 -6.39 -4.72 -10.46
C PHE A 167 -5.96 -3.74 -9.36
N VAL A 168 -6.09 -4.15 -8.09
CA VAL A 168 -5.52 -3.42 -6.95
C VAL A 168 -4.93 -4.41 -5.94
N VAL A 169 -3.83 -4.02 -5.28
CA VAL A 169 -3.24 -4.77 -4.16
C VAL A 169 -3.77 -4.24 -2.84
N ASN A 170 -3.85 -5.10 -1.83
CA ASN A 170 -4.18 -4.68 -0.48
C ASN A 170 -3.04 -3.85 0.11
N LEU A 171 -3.36 -2.67 0.63
CA LEU A 171 -2.40 -1.79 1.28
C LEU A 171 -1.95 -2.31 2.64
N GLU A 172 -2.69 -3.23 3.25
CA GLU A 172 -2.35 -3.84 4.55
C GLU A 172 -1.63 -5.18 4.36
N PRO A 173 -0.34 -5.27 4.77
CA PRO A 173 0.50 -6.47 4.70
C PRO A 173 -0.12 -7.78 5.18
N ASP A 174 -0.84 -7.71 6.31
CA ASP A 174 -1.30 -8.87 7.07
C ASP A 174 -2.77 -9.20 6.76
N ALA A 175 -3.36 -8.52 5.78
CA ALA A 175 -4.75 -8.73 5.40
C ALA A 175 -4.95 -10.06 4.67
N GLU A 176 -6.09 -10.70 4.90
CA GLU A 176 -6.43 -11.98 4.29
C GLU A 176 -6.57 -11.89 2.76
N ALA A 177 -7.29 -10.88 2.26
CA ALA A 177 -7.35 -10.60 0.83
C ALA A 177 -6.12 -9.80 0.42
N THR A 178 -5.28 -10.35 -0.47
CA THR A 178 -4.06 -9.70 -0.96
C THR A 178 -4.30 -8.87 -2.21
N ILE A 179 -5.19 -9.31 -3.09
CA ILE A 179 -5.42 -8.70 -4.41
C ILE A 179 -6.92 -8.67 -4.70
N ALA A 180 -7.42 -7.60 -5.33
CA ALA A 180 -8.74 -7.55 -5.96
C ALA A 180 -8.62 -7.42 -7.48
N VAL A 181 -9.36 -8.23 -8.22
CA VAL A 181 -9.32 -8.29 -9.70
C VAL A 181 -10.73 -8.17 -10.26
N SER A 182 -10.98 -7.20 -11.13
CA SER A 182 -12.24 -7.14 -11.90
C SER A 182 -12.16 -8.07 -13.10
N VAL A 183 -13.06 -9.05 -13.14
CA VAL A 183 -13.12 -10.10 -14.16
C VAL A 183 -14.38 -9.93 -14.99
N ARG A 184 -14.23 -9.97 -16.31
CA ARG A 184 -15.35 -9.99 -17.26
C ARG A 184 -15.30 -11.28 -18.07
N PRO A 185 -16.12 -12.29 -17.71
CA PRO A 185 -16.28 -13.50 -18.51
C PRO A 185 -16.80 -13.22 -19.93
N THR A 186 -16.55 -14.15 -20.86
CA THR A 186 -17.22 -14.13 -22.18
C THR A 186 -18.73 -14.36 -22.02
N GLU A 187 -19.11 -15.22 -21.08
CA GLU A 187 -20.49 -15.59 -20.77
C GLU A 187 -20.73 -15.40 -19.26
N GLY A 188 -21.74 -14.62 -18.91
CA GLY A 188 -22.12 -14.33 -17.52
C GLY A 188 -21.84 -12.90 -17.07
N PRO A 189 -22.26 -12.55 -15.84
CA PRO A 189 -22.02 -11.23 -15.29
C PRO A 189 -20.53 -11.02 -14.96
N ALA A 190 -20.08 -9.77 -15.04
CA ALA A 190 -18.78 -9.40 -14.50
C ALA A 190 -18.81 -9.42 -12.96
N TYR A 191 -17.65 -9.62 -12.37
CA TYR A 191 -17.47 -9.71 -10.92
C TYR A 191 -16.09 -9.21 -10.51
N ILE A 192 -15.91 -8.96 -9.21
CA ILE A 192 -14.61 -8.74 -8.59
C ILE A 192 -14.22 -9.98 -7.80
N GLU A 193 -13.04 -10.51 -8.07
CA GLU A 193 -12.43 -11.63 -7.35
C GLU A 193 -11.41 -11.11 -6.34
N LEU A 194 -11.56 -11.48 -5.08
CA LEU A 194 -10.57 -11.27 -4.02
C LEU A 194 -9.70 -12.51 -3.87
N LEU A 195 -8.39 -12.33 -3.99
CA LEU A 195 -7.39 -13.39 -3.94
C LEU A 195 -6.50 -13.22 -2.71
N SER A 196 -6.22 -14.32 -2.01
CA SER A 196 -5.23 -14.42 -0.93
C SER A 196 -3.95 -15.06 -1.45
N LEU A 197 -2.80 -14.49 -1.09
CA LEU A 197 -1.48 -15.05 -1.37
C LEU A 197 -0.97 -15.83 -0.14
N HIS A 198 -0.92 -17.15 -0.26
CA HIS A 198 -0.33 -18.01 0.76
C HIS A 198 1.10 -18.38 0.34
N THR A 199 2.10 -17.91 1.09
CA THR A 199 3.50 -18.30 0.89
C THR A 199 3.84 -19.49 1.79
N SER A 200 4.36 -20.58 1.22
CA SER A 200 4.89 -21.69 2.02
C SER A 200 6.23 -21.29 2.64
N THR A 201 6.40 -21.56 3.93
CA THR A 201 7.66 -21.36 4.68
C THR A 201 8.64 -22.51 4.51
N ASP A 202 8.31 -23.53 3.71
CA ASP A 202 9.20 -24.67 3.52
C ASP A 202 10.51 -24.24 2.84
N ALA A 203 11.61 -24.33 3.59
CA ALA A 203 12.93 -23.85 3.20
C ALA A 203 13.50 -24.47 1.91
N ARG A 204 12.87 -25.54 1.40
CA ARG A 204 13.32 -26.24 0.19
C ARG A 204 12.66 -25.73 -1.09
N GLU A 205 11.45 -25.17 -1.02
CA GLU A 205 10.74 -24.61 -2.18
C GLU A 205 9.84 -23.46 -1.73
N SER A 206 10.25 -22.22 -2.02
CA SER A 206 9.37 -21.06 -1.91
C SER A 206 8.31 -21.15 -3.02
N SER A 207 7.26 -21.90 -2.73
CA SER A 207 6.03 -21.95 -3.49
C SER A 207 5.03 -20.99 -2.86
N ALA A 208 4.22 -20.34 -3.70
CA ALA A 208 3.12 -19.54 -3.24
C ALA A 208 1.86 -19.87 -4.05
N THR A 209 0.71 -19.82 -3.40
CA THR A 209 -0.58 -20.08 -4.04
C THR A 209 -1.49 -18.88 -3.91
N LEU A 210 -2.13 -18.51 -5.02
CA LEU A 210 -3.23 -17.57 -5.02
C LEU A 210 -4.54 -18.35 -4.94
N THR A 211 -5.33 -18.06 -3.91
CA THR A 211 -6.63 -18.69 -3.69
C THR A 211 -7.72 -17.63 -3.66
N SER A 212 -8.89 -17.96 -4.20
CA SER A 212 -10.07 -17.10 -4.06
C SER A 212 -10.57 -17.14 -2.61
N VAL A 213 -10.79 -15.96 -2.03
CA VAL A 213 -11.40 -15.82 -0.68
C VAL A 213 -12.80 -15.25 -0.75
N CYS A 214 -13.13 -14.47 -1.78
CA CYS A 214 -14.41 -13.81 -1.91
C CYS A 214 -14.67 -13.37 -3.36
N THR A 215 -15.90 -13.52 -3.82
CA THR A 215 -16.38 -13.00 -5.10
C THR A 215 -17.46 -11.94 -4.84
N ILE A 216 -17.45 -10.86 -5.61
CA ILE A 216 -18.41 -9.75 -5.53
C ILE A 216 -19.05 -9.58 -6.90
N ASP A 217 -20.34 -9.87 -7.02
CA ASP A 217 -21.07 -9.73 -8.27
C ASP A 217 -21.28 -8.25 -8.60
N THR A 218 -20.46 -7.72 -9.51
CA THR A 218 -20.52 -6.31 -9.94
C THR A 218 -19.79 -6.09 -11.26
N ILE A 219 -20.30 -5.15 -12.06
CA ILE A 219 -19.66 -4.69 -13.31
C ILE A 219 -18.59 -3.61 -13.07
N TRP A 220 -18.45 -3.16 -11.83
CA TRP A 220 -17.59 -2.05 -11.44
C TRP A 220 -16.13 -2.48 -11.26
N ILE A 221 -15.25 -1.48 -11.24
CA ILE A 221 -13.80 -1.68 -11.13
C ILE A 221 -13.32 -1.35 -9.70
N PRO A 222 -12.46 -2.19 -9.10
CA PRO A 222 -11.85 -1.87 -7.83
C PRO A 222 -10.84 -0.73 -7.99
N ALA A 223 -10.80 0.15 -6.99
CA ALA A 223 -9.90 1.31 -6.93
C ALA A 223 -9.14 1.41 -5.60
N MET A 224 -9.51 0.59 -4.60
CA MET A 224 -8.81 0.47 -3.33
C MET A 224 -9.11 -0.89 -2.71
N LEU A 225 -8.09 -1.51 -2.12
CA LEU A 225 -8.21 -2.62 -1.18
C LEU A 225 -7.34 -2.30 0.03
N ARG A 226 -7.92 -2.26 1.24
CA ARG A 226 -7.21 -1.94 2.49
C ARG A 226 -7.82 -2.71 3.63
N GLY A 227 -7.08 -3.67 4.18
CA GLY A 227 -7.59 -4.56 5.22
C GLY A 227 -8.82 -5.32 4.72
N ASP A 228 -9.92 -5.18 5.44
CA ASP A 228 -11.21 -5.79 5.09
C ASP A 228 -12.09 -4.89 4.18
N TRP A 229 -11.61 -3.69 3.83
CA TRP A 229 -12.37 -2.71 3.06
C TRP A 229 -11.94 -2.71 1.59
N ILE A 230 -12.93 -2.74 0.70
CA ILE A 230 -12.75 -2.55 -0.74
C ILE A 230 -13.57 -1.33 -1.18
N ALA A 231 -12.98 -0.51 -2.07
CA ALA A 231 -13.73 0.49 -2.80
C ALA A 231 -13.72 0.15 -4.29
N PHE A 232 -14.89 0.21 -4.92
CA PHE A 232 -15.06 -0.05 -6.33
C PHE A 232 -16.17 0.83 -6.91
N GLY A 233 -16.14 1.14 -8.19
CA GLY A 233 -17.12 2.05 -8.78
C GLY A 233 -17.21 1.97 -10.29
N ASP A 234 -18.17 2.73 -10.82
CA ASP A 234 -18.33 2.93 -12.25
C ASP A 234 -17.35 3.99 -12.80
N ASN A 235 -17.41 4.19 -14.11
CA ASN A 235 -16.64 5.25 -14.79
C ASN A 235 -17.39 6.60 -14.85
N ASP A 236 -18.46 6.75 -14.05
CA ASP A 236 -19.35 7.90 -14.12
C ASP A 236 -19.34 8.65 -12.78
N THR A 237 -20.14 8.19 -11.82
CA THR A 237 -20.44 8.95 -10.60
C THR A 237 -20.44 8.14 -9.31
N LYS A 238 -20.67 6.83 -9.37
CA LYS A 238 -20.91 6.01 -8.18
C LYS A 238 -19.65 5.23 -7.77
N THR A 239 -19.39 5.28 -6.48
CA THR A 239 -18.34 4.51 -5.81
C THR A 239 -18.94 3.85 -4.58
N THR A 240 -18.78 2.55 -4.43
CA THR A 240 -19.19 1.84 -3.24
C THR A 240 -17.98 1.51 -2.39
N LEU A 241 -18.11 1.78 -1.10
CA LEU A 241 -17.21 1.35 -0.06
C LEU A 241 -17.86 0.17 0.65
N MET A 242 -17.14 -0.94 0.77
CA MET A 242 -17.68 -2.18 1.31
C MET A 242 -16.65 -2.89 2.20
N ASP A 243 -17.11 -3.39 3.34
CA ASP A 243 -16.43 -4.44 4.07
C ASP A 243 -16.76 -5.77 3.40
N TRP A 244 -15.76 -6.40 2.77
CA TRP A 244 -16.01 -7.58 1.94
C TRP A 244 -16.32 -8.84 2.77
N LYS A 245 -15.98 -8.87 4.06
CA LYS A 245 -16.30 -9.98 4.97
C LYS A 245 -17.74 -9.89 5.44
N THR A 246 -18.17 -8.71 5.90
CA THR A 246 -19.53 -8.52 6.42
C THR A 246 -20.54 -8.18 5.32
N ARG A 247 -20.06 -7.85 4.12
CA ARG A 247 -20.83 -7.31 2.98
C ARG A 247 -21.54 -5.99 3.31
N SER A 248 -21.19 -5.36 4.43
CA SER A 248 -21.72 -4.05 4.80
C SER A 248 -21.15 -3.01 3.86
N ASN A 249 -21.98 -2.12 3.34
CA ASN A 249 -21.55 -1.15 2.33
C ASN A 249 -22.20 0.22 2.51
N ALA A 250 -21.61 1.20 1.83
CA ALA A 250 -22.13 2.53 1.65
C ALA A 250 -21.82 3.01 0.21
N THR A 251 -22.75 3.74 -0.40
CA THR A 251 -22.58 4.30 -1.74
C THR A 251 -22.25 5.78 -1.65
N LEU A 252 -21.18 6.19 -2.32
CA LEU A 252 -20.73 7.56 -2.50
C LEU A 252 -21.07 7.97 -3.93
N GLU A 253 -21.74 9.10 -4.10
CA GLU A 253 -22.13 9.59 -5.42
C GLU A 253 -21.54 10.97 -5.68
N SER A 254 -20.72 11.06 -6.71
CA SER A 254 -20.11 12.30 -7.18
C SER A 254 -21.18 13.33 -7.57
N SER A 255 -20.88 14.61 -7.41
CA SER A 255 -21.76 15.70 -7.86
C SER A 255 -21.69 15.96 -9.36
N THR A 256 -20.89 15.20 -10.12
CA THR A 256 -20.79 15.37 -11.57
C THR A 256 -22.14 15.17 -12.23
N ASP A 257 -22.47 16.09 -13.13
CA ASP A 257 -23.72 16.10 -13.87
C ASP A 257 -23.76 14.92 -14.85
N SER A 258 -24.52 13.87 -14.50
CA SER A 258 -24.73 12.70 -15.35
C SER A 258 -25.37 13.03 -16.70
N THR A 259 -25.94 14.24 -16.85
CA THR A 259 -26.53 14.70 -18.11
C THR A 259 -25.50 15.22 -19.12
N LYS A 260 -24.20 15.24 -18.77
CA LYS A 260 -23.07 15.53 -19.68
C LYS A 260 -22.26 14.27 -19.99
N PRO A 261 -22.83 13.26 -20.67
CA PRO A 261 -22.22 11.94 -20.89
C PRO A 261 -20.99 11.96 -21.83
N SER A 262 -20.57 13.11 -22.35
CA SER A 262 -19.51 13.17 -23.36
C SER A 262 -18.10 12.95 -22.81
N GLN A 263 -17.90 12.89 -21.49
CA GLN A 263 -16.57 12.71 -20.89
C GLN A 263 -16.61 11.63 -19.80
N SER A 264 -15.91 10.52 -20.04
CA SER A 264 -15.72 9.45 -19.06
C SER A 264 -15.07 10.01 -17.79
N ASN A 265 -15.68 9.80 -16.64
CA ASN A 265 -15.17 10.23 -15.35
C ASN A 265 -14.62 9.02 -14.58
N LYS A 266 -13.69 8.32 -15.24
CA LYS A 266 -13.05 7.09 -14.77
C LYS A 266 -12.59 7.22 -13.32
N LEU A 267 -12.93 6.23 -12.50
CA LEU A 267 -12.44 6.11 -11.13
C LEU A 267 -10.96 5.69 -11.16
N HIS A 268 -10.10 6.52 -10.58
CA HIS A 268 -8.66 6.29 -10.55
C HIS A 268 -8.18 5.78 -9.20
N GLN A 269 -8.63 6.40 -8.10
CA GLN A 269 -8.16 6.09 -6.77
C GLN A 269 -9.25 6.39 -5.74
N VAL A 270 -9.30 5.60 -4.66
CA VAL A 270 -10.06 5.93 -3.45
C VAL A 270 -9.12 5.88 -2.27
N ILE A 271 -9.16 6.91 -1.42
CA ILE A 271 -8.34 7.02 -0.21
C ILE A 271 -9.28 7.14 0.98
N VAL A 272 -9.08 6.28 1.98
CA VAL A 272 -9.81 6.32 3.25
C VAL A 272 -8.86 6.80 4.34
N GLU A 273 -9.17 7.95 4.92
CA GLU A 273 -8.46 8.56 6.04
C GLU A 273 -9.29 8.44 7.32
N HIS A 274 -9.08 7.36 8.06
CA HIS A 274 -9.83 7.06 9.28
C HIS A 274 -9.65 8.14 10.37
N ASP A 275 -8.44 8.67 10.54
CA ASP A 275 -8.13 9.66 11.59
C ASP A 275 -8.95 10.94 11.44
N ASN A 276 -9.20 11.35 10.20
CA ASN A 276 -9.96 12.56 9.87
C ASN A 276 -11.41 12.28 9.51
N ASN A 277 -11.83 11.00 9.52
CA ASN A 277 -13.16 10.57 9.10
C ASN A 277 -13.50 11.06 7.67
N ILE A 278 -12.55 10.98 6.74
CA ILE A 278 -12.68 11.47 5.35
C ILE A 278 -12.43 10.33 4.36
N VAL A 279 -13.22 10.32 3.28
CA VAL A 279 -12.96 9.53 2.07
C VAL A 279 -12.72 10.47 0.91
N ILE A 280 -11.64 10.25 0.17
CA ILE A 280 -11.30 11.00 -1.03
C ILE A 280 -11.51 10.08 -2.23
N VAL A 281 -12.42 10.45 -3.12
CA VAL A 281 -12.67 9.73 -4.38
C VAL A 281 -12.08 10.55 -5.50
N VAL A 282 -11.11 9.96 -6.20
CA VAL A 282 -10.36 10.61 -7.26
C VAL A 282 -10.79 10.03 -8.60
N ARG A 283 -11.39 10.88 -9.43
CA ARG A 283 -11.82 10.54 -10.79
C ARG A 283 -11.10 11.41 -11.82
N ALA A 284 -11.24 11.07 -13.10
CA ALA A 284 -10.58 11.77 -14.20
C ALA A 284 -10.82 13.29 -14.21
N HIS A 285 -12.00 13.75 -13.74
CA HIS A 285 -12.38 15.16 -13.78
C HIS A 285 -12.51 15.87 -12.45
N VAL A 286 -12.70 15.11 -11.38
CA VAL A 286 -13.07 15.62 -10.07
C VAL A 286 -12.38 14.86 -8.96
N ILE A 287 -12.09 15.58 -7.89
CA ILE A 287 -11.70 15.04 -6.60
C ILE A 287 -12.83 15.39 -5.64
N ASP A 288 -13.52 14.34 -5.18
CA ASP A 288 -14.64 14.44 -4.26
C ASP A 288 -14.19 14.03 -2.87
N PHE A 289 -14.53 14.85 -1.89
CA PHE A 289 -14.30 14.58 -0.47
C PHE A 289 -15.63 14.23 0.17
N PHE A 290 -15.68 13.14 0.91
CA PHE A 290 -16.84 12.69 1.66
C PHE A 290 -16.48 12.55 3.14
N THR A 291 -17.45 12.69 4.01
CA THR A 291 -17.34 12.14 5.37
C THR A 291 -17.37 10.62 5.27
N LEU A 292 -16.51 9.93 6.01
CA LEU A 292 -16.47 8.47 6.06
C LEU A 292 -17.84 7.94 6.53
N PRO A 293 -18.57 7.20 5.67
CA PRO A 293 -19.89 6.73 6.00
C PRO A 293 -19.83 5.53 6.96
N ALA A 294 -20.87 5.37 7.78
CA ALA A 294 -21.10 4.10 8.43
C ALA A 294 -21.49 3.06 7.38
N LEU A 295 -20.88 1.88 7.43
CA LEU A 295 -21.26 0.78 6.54
C LEU A 295 -22.52 0.12 7.07
N HIS A 296 -23.47 -0.14 6.17
CA HIS A 296 -24.75 -0.76 6.51
C HIS A 296 -24.80 -2.20 6.01
N PRO A 297 -25.34 -3.16 6.79
CA PRO A 297 -25.45 -4.54 6.38
C PRO A 297 -26.33 -4.67 5.13
N PRO A 298 -26.15 -5.72 4.31
CA PRO A 298 -26.99 -5.97 3.14
C PRO A 298 -28.40 -6.33 3.59
N THR A 299 -29.24 -5.33 3.83
CA THR A 299 -30.65 -5.51 4.20
C THR A 299 -31.49 -5.48 2.94
N GLY A 300 -32.31 -6.51 2.73
CA GLY A 300 -32.87 -6.87 1.42
C GLY A 300 -33.94 -5.95 0.82
N ALA A 301 -34.02 -4.65 1.17
CA ALA A 301 -34.99 -3.75 0.54
C ALA A 301 -34.71 -2.24 0.67
N GLU A 302 -33.94 -1.78 1.66
CA GLU A 302 -33.72 -0.34 1.84
C GLU A 302 -32.42 0.08 1.14
N GLU A 303 -32.55 0.56 -0.10
CA GLU A 303 -31.48 1.31 -0.74
C GLU A 303 -31.20 2.56 0.10
N HIS A 304 -30.10 2.55 0.86
CA HIS A 304 -29.63 3.74 1.55
C HIS A 304 -29.30 4.82 0.53
N SER A 305 -29.79 6.04 0.78
CA SER A 305 -29.51 7.19 -0.09
C SER A 305 -28.00 7.38 -0.22
N PRO A 306 -27.47 7.56 -1.43
CA PRO A 306 -26.04 7.75 -1.62
C PRO A 306 -25.54 9.00 -0.88
N HIS A 307 -24.35 8.89 -0.28
CA HIS A 307 -23.68 10.01 0.36
C HIS A 307 -23.19 11.00 -0.69
N LYS A 308 -23.40 12.29 -0.42
CA LYS A 308 -22.95 13.39 -1.27
C LYS A 308 -21.61 13.95 -0.79
N PRO A 309 -20.78 14.49 -1.69
CA PRO A 309 -19.50 15.06 -1.32
C PRO A 309 -19.69 16.33 -0.48
N ILE A 310 -18.82 16.50 0.52
CA ILE A 310 -18.70 17.73 1.31
C ILE A 310 -17.89 18.80 0.57
N VAL A 311 -16.92 18.39 -0.25
CA VAL A 311 -16.08 19.27 -1.05
C VAL A 311 -15.86 18.60 -2.41
N VAL A 312 -15.93 19.40 -3.47
CA VAL A 312 -15.71 18.97 -4.85
C VAL A 312 -14.65 19.88 -5.46
N ARG A 313 -13.61 19.29 -6.06
CA ARG A 313 -12.56 20.02 -6.79
C ARG A 313 -12.47 19.49 -8.20
N SER A 314 -12.75 20.34 -9.19
CA SER A 314 -12.50 19.98 -10.58
C SER A 314 -11.01 20.16 -10.91
N VAL A 315 -10.45 19.21 -11.65
CA VAL A 315 -9.02 19.16 -12.01
C VAL A 315 -8.77 19.17 -13.52
N GLY A 316 -9.80 19.36 -14.35
CA GLY A 316 -9.68 19.24 -15.80
C GLY A 316 -9.79 17.79 -16.26
N TRP A 317 -9.00 17.34 -17.24
CA TRP A 317 -8.88 15.93 -17.63
C TRP A 317 -7.54 15.39 -17.15
N VAL A 318 -7.55 14.29 -16.40
CA VAL A 318 -6.34 13.65 -15.87
C VAL A 318 -6.34 12.16 -16.25
N ASP A 319 -5.30 11.75 -16.97
CA ASP A 319 -5.11 10.35 -17.39
C ASP A 319 -4.61 9.45 -16.24
N ALA A 320 -3.81 10.02 -15.34
CA ALA A 320 -3.27 9.35 -14.17
C ALA A 320 -3.01 10.34 -13.04
N ILE A 321 -3.37 9.95 -11.83
CA ILE A 321 -3.16 10.74 -10.62
C ILE A 321 -2.78 9.79 -9.50
N SER A 322 -1.82 10.23 -8.69
CA SER A 322 -1.46 9.56 -7.44
C SER A 322 -1.54 10.61 -6.35
N VAL A 323 -2.43 10.38 -5.39
CA VAL A 323 -2.54 11.21 -4.19
C VAL A 323 -1.90 10.45 -3.05
N THR A 324 -0.92 11.09 -2.39
CA THR A 324 -0.25 10.58 -1.21
C THR A 324 -0.62 11.43 0.00
N ARG A 325 -0.74 10.80 1.17
CA ARG A 325 -0.98 11.51 2.43
C ARG A 325 0.25 12.34 2.77
N GLN A 326 0.05 13.62 3.05
CA GLN A 326 1.09 14.47 3.64
C GLN A 326 0.91 14.45 5.16
N THR A 327 1.83 13.85 5.89
CA THR A 327 1.87 13.94 7.36
C THR A 327 2.36 15.33 7.73
N TYR A 328 1.44 16.27 7.91
CA TYR A 328 1.79 17.57 8.49
C TYR A 328 2.16 17.38 9.95
N ARG A 329 3.33 17.91 10.31
CA ARG A 329 3.73 18.13 11.69
C ARG A 329 2.71 19.09 12.32
N THR A 330 1.88 18.60 13.24
CA THR A 330 1.36 19.49 14.28
C THR A 330 2.58 19.85 15.11
N ASP A 331 3.07 21.08 14.96
CA ASP A 331 4.10 21.62 15.83
C ASP A 331 3.58 21.53 17.27
N ILE A 332 4.00 20.49 17.99
CA ILE A 332 3.89 20.42 19.43
C ILE A 332 5.07 21.23 19.93
N ASP A 333 4.81 22.50 20.22
CA ASP A 333 5.65 23.33 21.09
C ASP A 333 5.70 22.76 22.51
#